data_AF-A0AAW2D491-F1
#
_entry.id   AF-A0AAW2D491-F1
#
_cell.length_a   1.000
_cell.length_b   1.000
_cell.length_c   1.000
_cell.angle_alpha   90.00
_cell.angle_beta   90.00
_cell.angle_gamma   90.00
#
_symmetry.space_group_name_H-M   'P 1'
#
loop_
_entity.id
_entity.type
_entity.pdbx_description
1 polymer ?
#
loop_
_entity_poly.entity_id
_entity_poly.type
_entity_poly.pdbx_seq_one_letter_code
_entity_poly.pdbx_strand_id
1 'polypeptide(L)'
;MAKLNVEATSKEIIKPSSPTPDHLNHYKLSFIDQISPLIYNSIVPFYALDHTDIEFNIDDISNCLKNSLSELSTKYYPLSGHLKGNRFIHCNDEGIPYFRKQVKCNLSDVIQNPIPGELNNNNSDIEKWGGGSWPRAPAALAYKNLVTFIDTPPGEGIEAYVSLKKEAMAKFESDEEFLTFVSLPGIQLKN
;
A
#
# COMPACT_ATOMS: atom_id res chain seq x y z
N MET A 1 22.18 12.51 -18.92
CA MET A 1 21.25 11.60 -18.23
C MET A 1 22.05 10.71 -17.30
N ALA A 2 21.71 10.64 -16.02
CA ALA A 2 22.34 9.71 -15.09
C ALA A 2 21.80 8.30 -15.37
N LYS A 3 22.69 7.37 -15.72
CA LYS A 3 22.34 5.97 -15.94
C LYS A 3 22.33 5.25 -14.59
N LEU A 4 21.21 4.61 -14.24
CA LEU A 4 21.09 3.90 -12.97
C LEU A 4 21.85 2.56 -13.06
N ASN A 5 23.10 2.54 -12.58
CA ASN A 5 23.91 1.33 -12.58
C ASN A 5 23.68 0.56 -11.28
N VAL A 6 23.07 -0.63 -11.36
CA VAL A 6 22.83 -1.53 -10.23
C VAL A 6 24.12 -2.29 -9.90
N GLU A 7 24.56 -2.24 -8.65
CA GLU A 7 25.80 -2.89 -8.20
C GLU A 7 25.55 -4.22 -7.47
N ALA A 8 24.52 -4.27 -6.64
CA ALA A 8 24.15 -5.46 -5.88
C ALA A 8 22.64 -5.61 -5.78
N THR A 9 22.15 -6.85 -5.80
CA THR A 9 20.74 -7.19 -5.57
C THR A 9 20.66 -8.36 -4.60
N SER A 10 19.85 -8.24 -3.55
CA SER A 10 19.44 -9.36 -2.72
C SER A 10 17.92 -9.46 -2.68
N LYS A 11 17.44 -10.69 -2.51
CA LYS A 11 16.03 -11.02 -2.33
C LYS A 11 15.92 -12.00 -1.18
N GLU A 12 15.08 -11.69 -0.21
CA GLU A 12 14.79 -12.53 0.94
C GLU A 12 13.27 -12.64 1.12
N ILE A 13 12.80 -13.73 1.71
CA ILE A 13 11.40 -13.87 2.13
C ILE A 13 11.36 -13.71 3.64
N ILE A 14 10.70 -12.67 4.12
CA ILE A 14 10.59 -12.34 5.54
C ILE A 14 9.34 -12.99 6.09
N LYS A 15 9.54 -13.98 6.96
CA LYS A 15 8.45 -14.67 7.66
C LYS A 15 8.06 -13.93 8.94
N PRO A 16 6.83 -14.13 9.44
CA PRO A 16 6.42 -13.58 10.72
C PRO A 16 7.31 -14.11 11.87
N SER A 17 7.48 -13.27 12.90
CA SER A 17 8.33 -13.61 14.05
C SER A 17 7.74 -14.73 14.92
N SER A 18 6.42 -14.92 14.87
CA SER A 18 5.72 -16.05 15.46
C SER A 18 4.63 -16.54 14.50
N PRO A 19 4.31 -17.85 14.49
CA PRO A 19 3.33 -18.40 13.57
C PRO A 19 1.93 -17.84 13.81
N THR A 20 1.16 -17.70 12.72
CA THR A 20 -0.24 -17.32 12.79
C THR A 20 -1.04 -18.41 13.50
N PRO A 21 -1.81 -18.10 14.57
CA PRO A 21 -2.65 -19.08 15.25
C PRO A 21 -3.66 -19.75 14.30
N ASP A 22 -3.97 -21.03 14.52
CA ASP A 22 -4.84 -21.82 13.64
C ASP A 22 -6.21 -21.20 13.36
N HIS A 23 -6.77 -20.44 14.30
CA HIS A 23 -8.07 -19.78 14.14
C HIS A 23 -8.00 -18.46 13.35
N LEU A 24 -6.80 -17.95 13.08
CA LEU A 24 -6.53 -16.71 12.32
C LEU A 24 -5.97 -16.99 10.92
N ASN A 25 -5.85 -18.25 10.53
CA ASN A 25 -5.32 -18.64 9.22
C ASN A 25 -6.22 -18.26 8.02
N HIS A 26 -7.43 -17.74 8.26
CA HIS A 26 -8.36 -17.25 7.24
C HIS A 26 -8.87 -15.85 7.59
N TYR A 27 -8.45 -14.85 6.81
CA TYR A 27 -9.00 -13.50 6.91
C TYR A 27 -10.10 -13.30 5.86
N LYS A 28 -11.34 -13.14 6.29
CA LYS A 28 -12.51 -12.96 5.40
C LYS A 28 -12.55 -11.52 4.86
N LEU A 29 -12.72 -11.40 3.55
CA LEU A 29 -12.86 -10.10 2.89
C LEU A 29 -14.28 -9.55 3.06
N SER A 30 -14.37 -8.25 3.36
CA SER A 30 -15.63 -7.50 3.40
C SER A 30 -16.20 -7.29 2.01
N PHE A 31 -17.42 -6.75 1.92
CA PHE A 31 -18.01 -6.37 0.64
C PHE A 31 -17.15 -5.31 -0.09
N ILE A 32 -16.61 -4.32 0.63
CA ILE A 32 -15.77 -3.26 0.09
C ILE A 32 -14.50 -3.86 -0.55
N ASP A 33 -13.86 -4.80 0.14
CA ASP A 33 -12.67 -5.48 -0.37
C ASP A 33 -12.97 -6.26 -1.67
N GLN A 34 -14.16 -6.86 -1.77
CA GLN A 34 -14.56 -7.67 -2.93
C GLN A 34 -14.88 -6.84 -4.18
N ILE A 35 -15.35 -5.61 -4.02
CA ILE A 35 -15.65 -4.70 -5.14
C ILE A 35 -14.46 -3.79 -5.49
N SER A 36 -13.49 -3.69 -4.58
CA SER A 36 -12.23 -2.98 -4.78
C SER A 36 -11.43 -3.63 -5.92
N PRO A 37 -10.77 -2.83 -6.77
CA PRO A 37 -9.96 -3.38 -7.85
C PRO A 37 -8.73 -4.06 -7.23
N LEU A 38 -8.37 -5.23 -7.75
CA LEU A 38 -7.15 -5.96 -7.36
C LEU A 38 -5.91 -5.27 -7.96
N ILE A 39 -5.62 -4.05 -7.49
CA ILE A 39 -4.46 -3.27 -7.89
C ILE A 39 -3.41 -3.27 -6.78
N TYR A 40 -2.15 -3.42 -7.17
CA TYR A 40 -1.04 -3.25 -6.26
C TYR A 40 -0.78 -1.75 -6.05
N ASN A 41 -1.02 -1.25 -4.84
CA ASN A 41 -0.73 0.13 -4.50
C ASN A 41 0.78 0.30 -4.26
N SER A 42 1.47 0.91 -5.23
CA SER A 42 2.90 1.19 -5.11
C SER A 42 3.12 2.54 -4.41
N ILE A 43 3.88 2.51 -3.31
CA ILE A 43 4.36 3.71 -2.60
C ILE A 43 5.88 3.65 -2.56
N VAL A 44 6.56 4.70 -3.01
CA VAL A 44 8.02 4.79 -3.02
C VAL A 44 8.47 6.02 -2.23
N PRO A 45 8.78 5.87 -0.93
CA PRO A 45 9.33 6.96 -0.13
C PRO A 45 10.84 7.14 -0.39
N PHE A 46 11.30 8.39 -0.40
CA PHE A 46 12.71 8.74 -0.52
C PHE A 46 13.20 9.39 0.80
N TYR A 47 14.32 8.89 1.32
CA TYR A 47 14.94 9.38 2.55
C TYR A 47 16.34 9.92 2.24
N ALA A 48 16.56 11.22 2.46
CA ALA A 48 17.89 11.83 2.33
C ALA A 48 18.68 11.64 3.64
N LEU A 49 19.99 11.40 3.51
CA LEU A 49 20.91 11.32 4.64
C LEU A 49 21.62 12.67 4.80
N ASP A 50 21.51 13.27 5.98
CA ASP A 50 22.29 14.46 6.33
C ASP A 50 23.69 14.04 6.80
N HIS A 51 24.72 14.67 6.26
CA HIS A 51 26.13 14.26 6.43
C HIS A 51 26.71 14.45 7.85
N THR A 52 25.90 14.80 8.85
CA THR A 52 26.35 15.14 10.20
C THR A 52 26.24 14.00 11.22
N ASP A 53 25.54 12.91 10.92
CA ASP A 53 25.24 11.89 11.91
C ASP A 53 25.70 10.50 11.45
N ILE A 54 26.74 10.01 12.14
CA ILE A 54 27.08 8.59 12.40
C ILE A 54 27.41 7.73 11.16
N GLU A 55 28.42 6.86 11.28
CA GLU A 55 28.67 5.74 10.37
C GLU A 55 27.43 4.81 10.35
N PHE A 56 26.42 5.15 9.55
CA PHE A 56 25.25 4.31 9.37
C PHE A 56 25.62 3.15 8.47
N ASN A 57 25.68 1.95 9.06
CA ASN A 57 25.82 0.74 8.29
C ASN A 57 24.47 0.41 7.61
N ILE A 58 24.46 0.40 6.27
CA ILE A 58 23.28 0.04 5.48
C ILE A 58 22.77 -1.37 5.85
N ASP A 59 23.68 -2.26 6.27
CA ASP A 59 23.30 -3.60 6.73
C ASP A 59 22.49 -3.54 8.03
N ASP A 60 22.81 -2.63 8.95
CA ASP A 60 22.05 -2.45 10.20
C ASP A 60 20.65 -1.94 9.92
N ILE A 61 20.50 -0.99 8.99
CA ILE A 61 19.19 -0.51 8.53
C ILE A 61 18.40 -1.64 7.89
N SER A 62 19.03 -2.41 7.00
CA SER A 62 18.37 -3.54 6.34
C SER A 62 17.90 -4.57 7.38
N ASN A 63 18.73 -4.89 8.37
CA ASN A 63 18.37 -5.83 9.43
C ASN A 63 17.24 -5.30 10.31
N CYS A 64 17.27 -4.02 10.68
CA CYS A 64 16.19 -3.36 11.43
C CYS A 64 14.85 -3.42 10.66
N LEU A 65 14.86 -3.12 9.37
CA LEU A 65 13.68 -3.21 8.49
C LEU A 65 13.15 -4.64 8.38
N LYS A 66 14.04 -5.64 8.21
CA LYS A 66 13.64 -7.05 8.14
C LYS A 66 13.01 -7.53 9.45
N ASN A 67 13.61 -7.18 10.59
CA ASN A 67 13.11 -7.57 11.92
C ASN A 67 11.77 -6.91 12.23
N SER A 68 11.66 -5.60 12.03
CA SER A 68 10.39 -4.88 12.23
C SER A 68 9.28 -5.40 11.31
N LEU A 69 9.59 -5.73 10.05
CA LEU A 69 8.63 -6.35 9.14
C LEU A 69 8.19 -7.74 9.60
N SER A 70 9.11 -8.54 10.13
CA SER A 70 8.82 -9.86 10.71
C SER A 70 7.87 -9.76 11.92
N GLU A 71 8.13 -8.82 12.84
CA GLU A 71 7.27 -8.55 13.98
C GLU A 71 5.89 -8.00 13.59
N LEU A 72 5.86 -7.10 12.60
CA LEU A 72 4.62 -6.51 12.10
C LEU A 72 3.77 -7.56 11.39
N SER A 73 4.39 -8.48 10.65
CA SER A 73 3.72 -9.59 9.97
C SER A 73 3.01 -10.53 10.95
N THR A 74 3.49 -10.65 12.20
CA THR A 74 2.78 -11.38 13.26
C THR A 74 1.46 -10.70 13.63
N LYS A 75 1.45 -9.36 13.74
CA LYS A 75 0.26 -8.59 14.14
C LYS A 75 -0.71 -8.38 12.98
N TYR A 76 -0.17 -8.23 11.78
CA TYR A 76 -0.89 -8.03 10.52
C TYR A 76 -0.72 -9.24 9.61
N TYR A 77 -1.03 -10.41 10.18
CA TYR A 77 -0.91 -11.73 9.52
C TYR A 77 -1.53 -11.84 8.11
N PRO A 78 -2.61 -11.11 7.74
CA PRO A 78 -3.12 -11.20 6.37
C PRO A 78 -2.11 -10.70 5.31
N LEU A 79 -1.15 -9.84 5.67
CA LEU A 79 -0.16 -9.31 4.72
C LEU A 79 0.84 -10.37 4.25
N SER A 80 1.04 -11.44 5.03
CA SER A 80 1.91 -12.57 4.68
C SER A 80 1.13 -13.76 4.08
N GLY A 81 -0.15 -13.55 3.76
CA GLY A 81 -1.01 -14.57 3.20
C GLY A 81 -1.25 -14.42 1.69
N HIS A 82 -1.99 -15.37 1.14
CA HIS A 82 -2.36 -15.38 -0.27
C HIS A 82 -3.86 -15.25 -0.46
N LEU A 83 -4.26 -14.34 -1.34
CA LEU A 83 -5.64 -14.20 -1.75
C LEU A 83 -6.15 -15.50 -2.39
N LYS A 84 -7.25 -16.05 -1.88
CA LYS A 84 -7.92 -17.22 -2.45
C LYS A 84 -9.26 -16.81 -3.07
N GLY A 85 -9.25 -16.65 -4.39
CA GLY A 85 -10.39 -16.12 -5.13
C GLY A 85 -10.64 -14.65 -4.77
N ASN A 86 -11.90 -14.27 -4.55
CA ASN A 86 -12.28 -12.93 -4.10
C ASN A 86 -13.09 -13.01 -2.79
N ARG A 87 -12.64 -13.83 -1.82
CA ARG A 87 -13.44 -14.14 -0.62
C ARG A 87 -12.65 -14.07 0.69
N PHE A 88 -11.41 -14.56 0.70
CA PHE A 88 -10.58 -14.56 1.89
C PHE A 88 -9.10 -14.61 1.52
N ILE A 89 -8.26 -14.21 2.47
CA ILE A 89 -6.81 -14.37 2.44
C ILE A 89 -6.46 -15.60 3.28
N HIS A 90 -5.72 -16.54 2.68
CA HIS A 90 -5.16 -17.68 3.37
C HIS A 90 -3.83 -17.27 4.02
N CYS A 91 -3.84 -17.11 5.34
CA CYS A 91 -2.71 -16.63 6.14
C CYS A 91 -1.86 -17.84 6.54
N ASN A 92 -0.94 -18.23 5.66
CA ASN A 92 -0.13 -19.45 5.76
C ASN A 92 1.36 -19.18 6.02
N ASP A 93 1.70 -17.96 6.46
CA ASP A 93 3.06 -17.56 6.84
C ASP A 93 4.12 -17.81 5.74
N GLU A 94 3.72 -17.76 4.47
CA GLU A 94 4.67 -17.83 3.34
C GLU A 94 5.67 -16.66 3.38
N GLY A 95 5.23 -15.53 3.94
CA GLY A 95 6.06 -14.36 4.21
C GLY A 95 6.06 -13.34 3.08
N ILE A 96 6.78 -12.24 3.29
CA ILE A 96 6.78 -11.08 2.40
C ILE A 96 8.12 -10.99 1.68
N PRO A 97 8.13 -10.80 0.35
CA PRO A 97 9.37 -10.63 -0.38
C PRO A 97 10.00 -9.26 -0.06
N TYR A 98 11.24 -9.29 0.45
CA TYR A 98 12.09 -8.13 0.69
C TYR A 98 13.19 -8.09 -0.36
N PHE A 99 13.33 -6.95 -1.05
CA PHE A 99 14.36 -6.74 -2.06
C PHE A 99 15.27 -5.60 -1.64
N ARG A 100 16.58 -5.81 -1.75
CA ARG A 100 17.58 -4.75 -1.61
C ARG A 100 18.29 -4.60 -2.94
N LYS A 101 18.43 -3.36 -3.39
CA LYS A 101 19.27 -3.00 -4.52
C LYS A 101 20.15 -1.83 -4.16
N GLN A 102 21.44 -1.95 -4.48
CA GLN A 102 22.40 -0.85 -4.39
C GLN A 102 22.62 -0.29 -5.80
N VAL A 103 22.61 1.03 -5.91
CA VAL A 103 22.75 1.75 -7.17
C VAL A 103 23.82 2.83 -7.05
N LYS A 104 24.57 3.04 -8.12
CA LYS A 104 25.69 3.99 -8.16
C LYS A 104 25.25 5.38 -8.63
N CYS A 105 24.42 6.06 -7.83
CA CYS A 105 24.01 7.44 -8.06
C CYS A 105 23.58 8.12 -6.75
N ASN A 106 23.57 9.46 -6.72
CA ASN A 106 23.01 10.17 -5.57
C ASN A 106 21.49 10.21 -5.67
N LEU A 107 20.83 10.23 -4.51
CA LEU A 107 19.38 10.37 -4.44
C LEU A 107 18.89 11.67 -5.11
N SER A 108 19.65 12.76 -4.99
CA SER A 108 19.38 14.04 -5.65
C SER A 108 19.27 13.92 -7.16
N ASP A 109 20.11 13.08 -7.78
CA ASP A 109 20.14 12.89 -9.24
C ASP A 109 18.86 12.20 -9.74
N VAL A 110 18.24 11.37 -8.89
CA VAL A 110 16.98 10.67 -9.17
C VAL A 110 15.78 11.56 -8.92
N ILE A 111 15.77 12.31 -7.80
CA ILE A 111 14.65 13.19 -7.44
C ILE A 111 14.52 14.38 -8.42
N GLN A 112 15.64 14.95 -8.85
CA GLN A 112 15.64 16.12 -9.75
C GLN A 112 15.35 15.75 -11.22
N ASN A 113 15.50 14.47 -11.58
CA ASN A 113 15.23 13.99 -12.93
C ASN A 113 14.55 12.62 -12.88
N PRO A 114 13.26 12.56 -12.48
CA PRO A 114 12.51 11.31 -12.42
C PRO A 114 12.23 10.84 -13.85
N ILE A 115 13.12 10.06 -14.45
CA ILE A 115 12.95 9.52 -15.81
C ILE A 115 11.79 8.52 -15.79
N PRO A 116 10.62 8.81 -16.41
CA PRO A 116 9.48 7.89 -16.35
C PRO A 116 9.66 6.67 -17.28
N GLY A 117 10.54 6.76 -18.28
CA GLY A 117 10.62 5.80 -19.40
C GLY A 117 11.54 4.59 -19.21
N GLU A 118 12.44 4.58 -18.22
CA GLU A 118 13.37 3.44 -18.04
C GLU A 118 12.82 2.33 -17.13
N LEU A 119 11.64 2.51 -16.53
CA LEU A 119 10.94 1.48 -15.77
C LEU A 119 10.13 0.50 -16.65
N ASN A 120 10.01 0.77 -17.96
CA ASN A 120 9.12 0.02 -18.86
C ASN A 120 9.80 -1.08 -19.69
N ASN A 121 11.12 -1.25 -19.59
CA ASN A 121 11.78 -2.35 -20.28
C ASN A 121 11.96 -3.50 -19.29
N ASN A 122 10.88 -4.26 -19.06
CA ASN A 122 10.87 -5.73 -18.87
C ASN A 122 9.56 -6.34 -18.33
N ASN A 123 8.40 -5.66 -18.31
CA ASN A 123 7.10 -6.34 -18.15
C ASN A 123 5.96 -5.46 -18.71
N SER A 124 5.10 -6.06 -19.52
CA SER A 124 4.13 -5.41 -20.40
C SER A 124 2.84 -4.89 -19.75
N ASP A 125 2.79 -4.59 -18.44
CA ASP A 125 1.50 -4.35 -17.76
C ASP A 125 1.42 -3.09 -16.87
N ILE A 126 2.20 -2.04 -17.10
CA ILE A 126 2.07 -0.78 -16.33
C ILE A 126 2.07 0.42 -17.27
N GLU A 127 0.93 0.65 -17.93
CA GLU A 127 0.68 1.89 -18.65
C GLU A 127 -0.20 2.86 -17.85
N LYS A 128 0.34 4.08 -17.73
CA LYS A 128 -0.30 5.40 -17.49
C LYS A 128 -0.37 5.90 -16.05
N TRP A 129 0.74 6.49 -15.61
CA TRP A 129 0.72 7.61 -14.66
C TRP A 129 1.56 8.76 -15.20
N GLY A 130 0.95 9.93 -15.35
CA GLY A 130 1.67 11.15 -15.73
C GLY A 130 0.78 12.22 -16.36
N GLY A 131 0.31 13.17 -15.55
CA GLY A 131 -0.30 14.41 -16.02
C GLY A 131 -0.52 15.36 -14.84
N GLY A 132 0.39 16.32 -14.68
CA GLY A 132 0.44 17.25 -13.54
C GLY A 132 -0.62 18.36 -13.53
N SER A 133 -0.48 19.22 -12.51
CA SER A 133 -1.39 20.27 -12.03
C SER A 133 -2.42 19.77 -10.99
N TRP A 134 -2.10 19.98 -9.72
CA TRP A 134 -2.99 19.73 -8.59
C TRP A 134 -3.76 21.01 -8.21
N PRO A 135 -5.03 21.19 -8.61
CA PRO A 135 -6.02 21.70 -7.69
C PRO A 135 -6.43 20.56 -6.74
N ARG A 136 -6.60 20.91 -5.47
CA ARG A 136 -6.96 20.09 -4.29
C ARG A 136 -8.19 19.19 -4.50
N ALA A 137 -8.06 18.17 -5.35
CA ALA A 137 -8.89 16.98 -5.36
C ALA A 137 -7.95 15.83 -4.95
N PRO A 138 -8.30 15.03 -3.93
CA PRO A 138 -7.50 13.86 -3.62
C PRO A 138 -7.43 13.00 -4.89
N ALA A 139 -6.22 12.57 -5.28
CA ALA A 139 -6.00 11.69 -6.43
C ALA A 139 -6.93 10.47 -6.42
N ALA A 140 -7.48 10.15 -5.25
CA ALA A 140 -8.54 9.19 -5.07
C ALA A 140 -9.77 9.35 -5.98
N LEU A 141 -10.17 10.59 -6.31
CA LEU A 141 -11.34 10.82 -7.17
C LEU A 141 -11.08 10.47 -8.65
N ALA A 142 -9.82 10.29 -9.06
CA ALA A 142 -9.48 9.85 -10.41
C ALA A 142 -9.65 8.32 -10.60
N TYR A 143 -9.71 7.56 -9.50
CA TYR A 143 -9.86 6.11 -9.52
C TYR A 143 -11.32 5.71 -9.27
N LYS A 144 -11.87 4.93 -10.19
CA LYS A 144 -13.17 4.25 -9.97
C LYS A 144 -12.91 3.04 -9.05
N ASN A 145 -13.80 2.82 -8.10
CA ASN A 145 -13.73 1.79 -7.06
C ASN A 145 -12.69 2.07 -5.97
N LEU A 146 -12.67 3.29 -5.43
CA LEU A 146 -11.78 3.69 -4.34
C LEU A 146 -12.56 4.35 -3.20
N VAL A 147 -12.16 4.01 -1.97
CA VAL A 147 -12.63 4.65 -0.74
C VAL A 147 -11.46 5.42 -0.13
N THR A 148 -11.68 6.66 0.30
CA THR A 148 -10.63 7.50 0.89
C THR A 148 -11.12 8.17 2.15
N PHE A 149 -10.35 8.01 3.22
CA PHE A 149 -10.60 8.63 4.52
C PHE A 149 -9.72 9.87 4.68
N ILE A 150 -10.30 10.97 5.14
CA ILE A 150 -9.62 12.26 5.33
C ILE A 150 -9.98 12.80 6.71
N ASP A 151 -8.98 13.15 7.51
CA ASP A 151 -9.21 13.86 8.76
C ASP A 151 -9.85 15.22 8.48
N THR A 152 -10.93 15.51 9.19
CA THR A 152 -11.51 16.86 9.24
C THR A 152 -10.65 17.77 10.14
N PRO A 153 -10.90 19.09 10.20
CA PRO A 153 -10.21 19.96 11.13
C PRO A 153 -10.15 19.37 12.55
N PRO A 154 -9.10 19.66 13.33
CA PRO A 154 -8.80 18.94 14.57
C PRO A 154 -10.02 18.82 15.49
N GLY A 155 -10.49 17.58 15.68
CA GLY A 155 -11.58 17.24 16.60
C GLY A 155 -12.96 17.03 15.97
N GLU A 156 -13.14 17.20 14.65
CA GLU A 156 -14.45 17.07 13.99
C GLU A 156 -14.72 15.68 13.38
N GLY A 157 -13.76 14.74 13.44
CA GLY A 157 -13.90 13.36 12.95
C GLY A 157 -13.22 13.10 11.60
N ILE A 158 -13.71 12.10 10.87
CA ILE A 158 -13.13 11.60 9.60
C ILE A 158 -14.21 11.66 8.51
N GLU A 159 -13.88 12.22 7.35
CA GLU A 159 -14.72 12.14 6.14
C GLU A 159 -14.28 10.95 5.27
N ALA A 160 -15.25 10.18 4.76
CA ALA A 160 -15.02 9.08 3.83
C ALA A 160 -15.61 9.43 2.45
N TYR A 161 -14.76 9.49 1.43
CA TYR A 161 -15.13 9.66 0.03
C TYR A 161 -15.17 8.30 -0.66
N VAL A 162 -16.36 7.90 -1.13
CA VAL A 162 -16.58 6.60 -1.79
C VAL A 162 -16.86 6.83 -3.28
N SER A 163 -15.99 6.33 -4.14
CA SER A 163 -16.13 6.39 -5.60
C SER A 163 -16.26 4.97 -6.15
N LEU A 164 -17.46 4.53 -6.54
CA LEU A 164 -17.74 3.18 -7.06
C LEU A 164 -18.43 3.26 -8.44
N LYS A 165 -18.34 2.18 -9.23
CA LYS A 165 -19.22 2.00 -10.40
C LYS A 165 -20.69 2.00 -9.97
N LYS A 166 -21.60 2.51 -10.82
CA LYS A 166 -23.04 2.62 -10.53
C LYS A 166 -23.67 1.32 -10.02
N GLU A 167 -23.32 0.19 -10.64
CA GLU A 167 -23.82 -1.14 -10.24
C GLU A 167 -23.33 -1.58 -8.85
N ALA A 168 -22.11 -1.20 -8.48
CA ALA A 168 -21.54 -1.50 -7.18
C ALA A 168 -22.03 -0.52 -6.11
N MET A 169 -22.24 0.75 -6.46
CA MET A 169 -22.80 1.76 -5.56
C MET A 169 -24.21 1.38 -5.11
N ALA A 170 -25.07 0.93 -6.04
CA ALA A 170 -26.41 0.49 -5.69
C ALA A 170 -26.43 -0.68 -4.69
N LYS A 171 -25.46 -1.59 -4.78
CA LYS A 171 -25.29 -2.69 -3.82
C LYS A 171 -24.73 -2.20 -2.49
N PHE A 172 -23.74 -1.31 -2.53
CA PHE A 172 -23.12 -0.70 -1.36
C PHE A 172 -24.12 0.08 -0.51
N GLU A 173 -24.97 0.90 -1.13
CA GLU A 173 -26.03 1.67 -0.46
C GLU A 173 -27.12 0.77 0.15
N SER A 174 -27.30 -0.44 -0.38
CA SER A 174 -28.28 -1.43 0.11
C SER A 174 -27.71 -2.44 1.12
N ASP A 175 -26.41 -2.37 1.43
CA ASP A 175 -25.75 -3.35 2.27
C ASP A 175 -26.16 -3.18 3.74
N GLU A 176 -26.77 -4.21 4.33
CA GLU A 176 -27.32 -4.15 5.69
C GLU A 176 -26.23 -3.92 6.75
N GLU A 177 -25.05 -4.54 6.59
CA GLU A 177 -23.93 -4.36 7.51
C GLU A 177 -23.46 -2.90 7.50
N PHE A 178 -23.22 -2.35 6.31
CA PHE A 178 -22.90 -0.93 6.15
C PHE A 178 -23.97 0.00 6.73
N LEU A 179 -25.25 -0.28 6.45
CA LEU A 179 -26.38 0.52 6.96
C LEU A 179 -26.45 0.51 8.50
N THR A 180 -26.11 -0.60 9.15
CA THR A 180 -26.04 -0.63 10.63
C THR A 180 -24.94 0.27 11.19
N PHE A 181 -23.78 0.35 10.52
CA PHE A 181 -22.68 1.22 10.95
C PHE A 181 -22.99 2.70 10.77
N VAL A 182 -23.56 3.10 9.63
CA VAL A 182 -23.88 4.51 9.36
C VAL A 182 -25.09 5.02 10.14
N SER A 183 -25.92 4.12 10.68
CA SER A 183 -27.05 4.46 11.54
C SER A 183 -26.66 4.77 12.99
N LEU A 184 -25.36 4.68 13.33
CA LEU A 184 -24.87 4.99 14.67
C LEU A 184 -24.91 6.50 14.95
N PRO A 185 -25.20 6.93 16.19
CA PRO A 185 -25.21 8.35 16.55
C PRO A 185 -23.82 8.97 16.30
N GLY A 186 -23.77 9.96 15.41
CA GLY A 186 -22.54 10.70 15.08
C GLY A 186 -22.00 10.46 13.67
N ILE A 187 -22.56 9.52 12.91
CA ILE A 187 -22.23 9.32 11.49
C ILE A 187 -23.32 9.98 10.63
N GLN A 188 -22.92 10.76 9.63
CA GLN A 188 -23.83 11.46 8.73
C GLN A 188 -23.44 11.14 7.28
N LEU A 189 -24.35 10.51 6.54
CA LEU A 189 -24.21 10.36 5.10
C LEU A 189 -24.54 11.69 4.42
N LYS A 190 -23.57 12.24 3.68
CA LYS A 190 -23.76 13.42 2.83
C LYS A 190 -23.81 12.94 1.38
N ASN A 191 -24.96 13.12 0.72
CA ASN A 191 -25.16 12.82 -0.70
C ASN A 191 -24.84 14.03 -1.58
#